data_AF-A1BGF4-F1
#
_entry.id   AF-A1BGF4-F1
#
_cell.length_a   1.000
_cell.length_b   1.000
_cell.length_c   1.000
_cell.angle_alpha   90.00
_cell.angle_beta   90.00
_cell.angle_gamma   90.00
#
_symmetry.space_group_name_H-M   'P 1'
#
loop_
_entity.id
_entity.type
_entity.pdbx_description
1 polymer ?
#
loop_
_entity_poly.entity_id
_entity_poly.type
_entity_poly.pdbx_seq_one_letter_code
_entity_poly.pdbx_strand_id
1 'polypeptide(L)'
;MQKNPGTDLIVGGFHTDGEVFVKDCYDLEKMINIRECIVGPTLFGKRETFLALEGFRPLPYAGETELWTRAESLFTLQKIEEPKTYLYTRADDSITKNIQP
;
A
#
# COMPACT_ATOMS: atom_id res chain seq x y z
N MET A 1 -0.23 9.09 14.10
CA MET A 1 0.07 10.49 13.71
C MET A 1 0.20 11.43 14.90
N GLN A 2 -0.58 11.32 15.99
CA GLN A 2 -0.41 12.18 17.17
C GLN A 2 1.01 12.18 17.78
N LYS A 3 1.69 11.03 17.81
CA LYS A 3 3.08 10.93 18.30
C LYS A 3 4.11 11.56 17.35
N ASN A 4 3.83 11.59 16.05
CA ASN A 4 4.67 12.19 15.01
C ASN A 4 3.80 13.12 14.14
N PRO A 5 3.47 14.34 14.61
CA PRO A 5 2.52 15.22 13.91
C PRO A 5 2.96 15.65 12.51
N GLY A 6 4.28 15.62 12.25
CA GLY A 6 4.86 15.93 10.94
C GLY A 6 4.58 14.86 9.88
N THR A 7 4.22 13.64 10.26
CA THR A 7 3.86 12.60 9.29
C THR A 7 2.52 12.93 8.63
N ASP A 8 2.42 12.76 7.33
CA ASP A 8 1.26 13.10 6.50
C ASP A 8 0.52 11.88 5.96
N LEU A 9 1.25 10.78 5.76
CA LEU A 9 0.74 9.49 5.30
C LEU A 9 1.54 8.36 5.96
N ILE A 10 0.84 7.32 6.39
CA ILE A 10 1.40 6.16 7.09
C ILE A 10 0.87 4.88 6.44
N VAL A 11 1.76 3.92 6.25
CA VAL A 11 1.39 2.52 5.99
C VAL A 11 1.73 1.70 7.21
N GLY A 12 0.72 1.04 7.75
CA GLY A 12 0.81 0.20 8.94
C GLY A 12 1.21 -1.23 8.66
N GLY A 13 1.55 -1.93 9.74
CA GLY A 13 1.86 -3.35 9.72
C GLY A 13 0.64 -4.22 9.48
N PHE A 14 0.88 -5.40 8.90
CA PHE A 14 -0.12 -6.43 8.68
C PHE A 14 0.46 -7.83 8.92
N HIS A 15 -0.43 -8.78 9.16
CA HIS A 15 -0.11 -10.20 9.31
C HIS A 15 -0.51 -10.97 8.05
N THR A 16 0.28 -11.98 7.70
CA THR A 16 -0.02 -12.98 6.67
C THR A 16 0.21 -14.37 7.24
N ASP A 17 -0.58 -15.34 6.78
CA ASP A 17 -0.28 -16.74 7.04
C ASP A 17 0.80 -17.21 6.07
N GLY A 18 2.05 -17.19 6.57
CA GLY A 18 3.24 -17.53 5.79
C GLY A 18 3.66 -16.45 4.79
N GLU A 19 4.46 -16.87 3.82
CA GLU A 19 4.95 -16.02 2.74
C GLU A 19 3.89 -15.89 1.64
N VAL A 20 3.59 -14.64 1.27
CA VAL A 20 2.65 -14.34 0.19
C VAL A 20 3.37 -13.56 -0.89
N PHE A 21 3.43 -14.14 -2.09
CA PHE A 21 3.99 -13.51 -3.27
C PHE A 21 2.90 -13.01 -4.21
N VAL A 22 3.16 -11.86 -4.83
CA VAL A 22 2.30 -11.19 -5.82
C VAL A 22 3.16 -10.72 -6.99
N LYS A 23 2.54 -10.46 -8.14
CA LYS A 23 3.24 -9.88 -9.30
C LYS A 23 3.63 -8.42 -9.00
N ASP A 24 4.86 -8.06 -9.35
CA ASP A 24 5.39 -6.69 -9.21
C ASP A 24 4.64 -5.75 -10.17
N CYS A 25 4.23 -4.57 -9.71
CA CYS A 25 3.47 -3.63 -10.54
C CYS A 25 4.33 -2.92 -11.58
N TYR A 26 5.66 -2.99 -11.47
CA TYR A 26 6.60 -2.46 -12.46
C TYR A 26 7.06 -3.51 -13.47
N ASP A 27 6.89 -4.80 -13.13
CA ASP A 27 7.25 -5.94 -13.98
C ASP A 27 6.36 -7.14 -13.61
N LEU A 28 5.30 -7.38 -14.38
CA LEU A 28 4.33 -8.43 -14.10
C LEU A 28 4.87 -9.86 -14.30
N GLU A 29 6.09 -10.02 -14.83
CA GLU A 29 6.78 -11.31 -14.90
C GLU A 29 7.50 -11.64 -13.59
N LYS A 30 7.75 -10.64 -12.74
CA LYS A 30 8.46 -10.80 -11.47
C LYS A 30 7.48 -10.97 -10.30
N MET A 31 7.82 -11.88 -9.40
CA MET A 31 7.11 -12.08 -8.13
C MET A 31 7.88 -11.39 -6.99
N ILE A 32 7.18 -10.60 -6.18
CA ILE A 32 7.71 -9.96 -4.97
C ILE A 32 6.89 -10.34 -3.75
N ASN A 33 7.47 -10.20 -2.56
CA ASN A 33 6.72 -10.46 -1.35
C ASN A 33 5.72 -9.32 -1.10
N ILE A 34 4.51 -9.65 -0.63
CA ILE A 34 3.51 -8.63 -0.31
C ILE A 34 4.00 -7.64 0.76
N ARG A 35 4.98 -8.02 1.59
CA ARG A 35 5.60 -7.14 2.59
C ARG A 35 6.43 -6.00 1.97
N GLU A 36 6.79 -6.12 0.70
CA GLU A 36 7.43 -5.04 -0.06
C GLU A 36 6.41 -4.05 -0.63
N CYS A 37 5.12 -4.40 -0.62
CA CYS A 37 4.04 -3.62 -1.22
C CYS A 37 3.41 -2.64 -0.22
N ILE A 38 2.66 -1.67 -0.76
CA ILE A 38 1.74 -0.85 0.02
C ILE A 38 0.42 -1.60 0.15
N VAL A 39 -0.01 -1.86 1.39
CA VAL A 39 -1.27 -2.57 1.67
C VAL A 39 -2.35 -1.57 2.05
N GLY A 40 -3.32 -1.36 1.16
CA GLY A 40 -4.34 -0.31 1.28
C GLY A 40 -5.08 -0.25 2.61
N PRO A 41 -5.54 -1.37 3.19
CA PRO A 41 -6.19 -1.39 4.49
C PRO A 41 -5.36 -0.85 5.66
N THR A 42 -4.04 -0.71 5.51
CA THR A 42 -3.17 -0.11 6.53
C THR A 42 -2.70 1.30 6.17
N LEU A 43 -3.20 1.88 5.08
CA LEU A 43 -2.87 3.23 4.63
C LEU A 43 -3.75 4.28 5.33
N PHE A 44 -3.13 5.10 6.18
CA PHE A 44 -3.80 6.18 6.90
C PHE A 44 -3.06 7.50 6.67
N GLY A 45 -3.78 8.58 6.42
CA GLY A 45 -3.18 9.88 6.21
C GLY A 45 -4.07 11.02 6.63
N LYS A 46 -3.50 12.22 6.64
CA LYS A 46 -4.27 13.45 6.81
C LYS A 46 -5.19 13.65 5.61
N ARG A 47 -6.34 14.30 5.84
CA ARG A 47 -7.34 14.55 4.79
C ARG A 47 -6.75 15.38 3.65
N GLU A 48 -6.00 16.43 3.99
CA GLU A 48 -5.37 17.35 3.06
C GLU A 48 -4.36 16.65 2.14
N THR A 49 -3.67 15.61 2.62
CA THR A 49 -2.76 14.80 1.80
C THR A 49 -3.50 14.14 0.64
N PHE A 50 -4.64 13.48 0.91
CA PHE A 50 -5.43 12.84 -0.14
C PHE A 50 -6.06 13.85 -1.10
N LEU A 51 -6.49 15.02 -0.60
CA LEU A 51 -7.05 16.07 -1.45
C LEU A 51 -5.99 16.68 -2.38
N ALA A 52 -4.78 16.94 -1.87
CA ALA A 52 -3.68 17.47 -2.66
C ALA A 52 -3.15 16.46 -3.69
N LEU A 53 -3.29 15.16 -3.41
CA LEU A 53 -2.99 14.08 -4.35
C LEU A 53 -4.17 13.78 -5.30
N GLU A 54 -5.29 14.51 -5.24
CA GLU A 54 -6.48 14.24 -6.06
C GLU A 54 -7.01 12.80 -5.93
N GLY A 55 -6.76 12.17 -4.78
CA GLY A 55 -7.17 10.79 -4.49
C GLY A 55 -6.39 9.74 -5.29
N PHE A 56 -7.04 8.58 -5.45
CA PHE A 56 -6.49 7.43 -6.19
C PHE A 56 -6.77 7.58 -7.68
N ARG A 57 -5.77 7.26 -8.50
CA ARG A 57 -5.98 7.12 -9.94
C ARG A 57 -6.78 5.85 -10.24
N PRO A 58 -7.58 5.84 -11.33
CA PRO A 58 -8.37 4.68 -11.72
C PRO A 58 -7.49 3.61 -12.37
N LEU A 59 -6.60 3.01 -11.57
CA LEU A 59 -5.72 1.94 -11.99
C LEU A 59 -6.32 0.58 -11.61
N PRO A 60 -6.19 -0.43 -12.49
CA PRO A 60 -6.69 -1.78 -12.20
C PRO A 60 -5.85 -2.49 -11.12
N TYR A 61 -4.58 -2.11 -10.94
CA TYR A 61 -3.66 -2.74 -10.01
C TYR A 61 -2.69 -1.72 -9.41
N ALA A 62 -2.29 -1.95 -8.16
CA ALA A 62 -1.30 -1.15 -7.42
C ALA A 62 -1.61 0.35 -7.29
N GLY A 63 -2.89 0.71 -7.16
CA GLY A 63 -3.31 2.10 -6.93
C GLY A 63 -2.72 2.70 -5.65
N GLU A 64 -2.50 1.88 -4.62
CA GLU A 64 -1.86 2.31 -3.37
C GLU A 64 -0.39 2.64 -3.55
N THR A 65 0.35 1.82 -4.30
CA THR A 65 1.76 2.09 -4.63
C THR A 65 1.87 3.37 -5.45
N GLU A 66 0.97 3.58 -6.42
CA GLU A 66 0.96 4.80 -7.23
C GLU A 66 0.71 6.06 -6.40
N LEU A 67 -0.29 6.03 -5.50
CA LEU A 67 -0.59 7.14 -4.61
C LEU A 67 0.60 7.41 -3.67
N TRP A 68 1.20 6.35 -3.12
CA TRP A 68 2.37 6.45 -2.26
C TRP A 68 3.55 7.11 -2.98
N THR A 69 3.90 6.65 -4.18
CA THR A 69 5.00 7.20 -4.98
C THR A 69 4.78 8.67 -5.34
N ARG A 70 3.54 9.09 -5.65
CA ARG A 70 3.25 10.53 -5.85
C ARG A 70 3.45 11.33 -4.56
N ALA A 71 3.12 10.75 -3.41
CA ALA A 71 3.27 11.41 -2.13
C ALA A 71 4.75 11.57 -1.69
N GLU A 72 5.65 10.69 -2.12
CA GLU A 72 7.07 10.66 -1.68
C GLU A 72 7.82 11.97 -1.96
N SER A 73 7.45 12.70 -3.02
CA SER A 73 8.11 13.96 -3.38
C SER A 73 7.51 15.20 -2.71
N LEU A 74 6.35 15.06 -2.05
CA LEU A 74 5.55 16.19 -1.58
C LEU A 74 5.26 16.18 -0.07
N PHE A 75 5.31 15.01 0.56
CA PHE A 75 4.80 14.79 1.91
C PHE A 75 5.76 13.95 2.77
N THR A 76 5.61 14.06 4.09
CA THR A 76 6.36 13.22 5.03
C THR A 76 5.65 11.88 5.19
N LEU A 77 6.23 10.82 4.64
CA LEU A 77 5.65 9.49 4.71
C LEU A 77 6.30 8.64 5.79
N GLN A 78 5.57 7.66 6.32
CA GLN A 78 6.13 6.69 7.26
C GLN A 78 5.60 5.28 6.99
N LYS A 79 6.48 4.29 6.85
CA LYS A 79 6.12 2.88 6.93
C LYS A 79 6.41 2.36 8.33
N ILE A 80 5.49 1.61 8.91
CA ILE A 80 5.67 0.93 10.19
C ILE A 80 5.28 -0.54 10.05
N GLU A 81 6.02 -1.42 10.72
CA GLU A 81 5.72 -2.86 10.71
C GLU A 81 4.87 -3.30 11.90
N GLU A 82 4.90 -2.53 13.00
CA GLU A 82 4.14 -2.82 14.21
C GLU A 82 3.31 -1.61 14.67
N PRO A 83 2.11 -1.83 15.22
CA PRO A 83 1.45 -3.12 15.37
C PRO A 83 0.94 -3.69 14.03
N LYS A 84 0.87 -5.02 13.92
CA LYS A 84 0.16 -5.71 12.83
C LYS A 84 -1.35 -5.53 12.99
N THR A 85 -1.88 -4.44 12.43
CA THR A 85 -3.28 -4.00 12.59
C THR A 85 -4.27 -4.66 11.64
N TYR A 86 -3.76 -5.36 10.62
CA TYR A 86 -4.58 -5.95 9.57
C TYR A 86 -4.18 -7.40 9.30
N LEU A 87 -5.17 -8.26 9.09
CA LEU A 87 -4.96 -9.64 8.62
C LEU A 87 -5.13 -9.66 7.10
N TYR A 88 -4.04 -9.88 6.39
CA TYR A 88 -4.06 -9.95 4.94
C TYR A 88 -4.56 -11.32 4.47
N THR A 89 -5.64 -11.30 3.69
CA THR A 89 -6.24 -12.47 3.05
C THR A 89 -6.53 -12.16 1.57
N ARG A 90 -6.72 -13.19 0.75
CA ARG A 90 -7.03 -13.06 -0.67
C ARG A 90 -8.18 -13.98 -1.04
N ALA A 91 -9.29 -13.39 -1.49
CA ALA A 91 -10.36 -14.12 -2.16
C ALA A 91 -9.87 -14.75 -3.46
N ASP A 92 -10.63 -15.67 -4.04
CA ASP A 92 -10.23 -16.36 -5.28
C ASP A 92 -10.23 -15.45 -6.50
N ASP A 93 -11.09 -14.43 -6.50
CA ASP A 93 -11.17 -13.37 -7.49
C ASP A 93 -10.23 -12.18 -7.19
N SER A 94 -9.36 -12.28 -6.17
CA SER A 94 -8.41 -11.22 -5.82
C SER A 94 -7.53 -10.82 -7.01
N ILE A 95 -7.43 -9.53 -7.29
CA ILE A 95 -6.59 -9.02 -8.39
C ILE A 95 -5.12 -9.46 -8.25
N THR A 96 -4.62 -9.54 -7.01
CA THR A 96 -3.25 -10.01 -6.71
C THR A 96 -3.03 -11.50 -6.97
N LYS A 97 -4.09 -12.29 -7.24
CA LYS A 97 -4.00 -13.68 -7.73
C LYS A 97 -4.13 -13.74 -9.26
N ASN A 98 -4.91 -12.85 -9.87
CA ASN A 98 -5.43 -13.03 -11.22
C ASN A 98 -4.88 -12.06 -12.28
N ILE A 99 -4.12 -11.04 -11.87
CA ILE A 99 -3.53 -10.06 -12.81
C ILE A 99 -2.63 -10.77 -13.84
N GLN A 100 -2.83 -10.44 -15.12
CA GLN A 100 -2.06 -10.95 -16.24
C GLN A 100 -1.13 -9.85 -16.78
N PRO A 101 0.04 -10.22 -17.35
CA PRO A 101 0.91 -9.29 -18.09
C PRO A 101 0.19 -8.58 -19.24
#